data_AF-A0A8J6HKJ4-F1
#
_entry.id   AF-A0A8J6HKJ4-F1
#
_cell.length_a   1.000
_cell.length_b   1.000
_cell.length_c   1.000
_cell.angle_alpha   90.00
_cell.angle_beta   90.00
_cell.angle_gamma   90.00
#
_symmetry.space_group_name_H-M   'P 1'
#
loop_
_entity.id
_entity.type
_entity.pdbx_description
1 polymer ?
#
loop_
_entity_poly.entity_id
_entity_poly.type
_entity_poly.pdbx_seq_one_letter_code
_entity_poly.pdbx_strand_id
1 'polypeptide(L)'
;MSTLQLGEVSCQDLVPAVVSDWRTMLRAIGGVFLVLWPLCLADEAIYAINGKKGAHRVSDKFLSLSIDPAVLLTGLNLSDTTLQLAKRLSPAYVRIAGPSTRFVRYQDSDSEEKGDGDIVVTPTMWFGVNEWLAAANLTPVFGINDADTTREGWNPQDAMALLDISDKLNVSCYWQLGYDCSNKSESRYVSDLERLQHILDAFPDKKDQWRVVGSDASRCALDFRRTVEHLPQVLAAAVKEP
;
A
#
# COMPACT_ATOMS: atom_id res chain seq x y z
N MET A 1 -18.23 44.05 -11.35
CA MET A 1 -18.14 43.02 -12.40
C MET A 1 -17.80 41.71 -11.73
N SER A 2 -18.53 40.60 -11.81
CA SER A 2 -19.89 40.27 -12.20
C SER A 2 -20.03 38.84 -11.68
N THR A 3 -20.87 38.63 -10.68
CA THR A 3 -21.17 37.31 -10.11
C THR A 3 -22.26 36.68 -10.97
N LEU A 4 -21.97 35.56 -11.62
CA LEU A 4 -22.96 34.75 -12.36
C LEU A 4 -23.69 33.84 -11.36
N GLN A 5 -24.98 34.11 -11.14
CA GLN A 5 -25.89 33.17 -10.49
C GLN A 5 -26.56 32.30 -11.54
N LEU A 6 -26.51 30.98 -11.32
CA LEU A 6 -27.31 29.97 -12.01
C LEU A 6 -28.73 30.02 -11.44
N GLY A 7 -29.71 30.31 -12.30
CA GLY A 7 -31.12 30.19 -11.97
C GLY A 7 -31.63 28.80 -12.33
N GLU A 8 -32.10 28.06 -11.34
CA GLU A 8 -32.94 26.87 -11.51
C GLU A 8 -34.32 27.29 -12.04
N VAL A 9 -34.86 26.53 -13.00
CA VAL A 9 -36.26 26.66 -13.41
C VAL A 9 -36.96 25.32 -13.22
N SER A 10 -38.01 25.37 -12.39
CA SER A 10 -38.86 24.28 -11.93
C SER A 10 -39.69 23.65 -13.06
N CYS A 11 -39.77 22.32 -13.05
CA CYS A 11 -40.68 21.53 -13.88
C CYS A 11 -42.07 21.44 -13.23
N GLN A 12 -42.92 22.43 -13.47
CA GLN A 12 -44.37 22.31 -13.28
C GLN A 12 -45.03 23.48 -13.99
N ASP A 13 -45.50 23.23 -15.21
CA ASP A 13 -46.67 23.84 -15.83
C ASP A 13 -46.56 23.59 -17.33
N LEU A 14 -47.43 22.73 -17.85
CA LEU A 14 -48.00 22.75 -19.20
C LEU A 14 -48.78 21.44 -19.42
N VAL A 15 -50.03 21.43 -18.94
CA VAL A 15 -51.05 20.52 -19.46
C VAL A 15 -51.68 21.18 -20.68
N PRO A 16 -51.76 20.49 -21.84
CA PRO A 16 -52.87 20.76 -22.74
C PRO A 16 -53.71 19.51 -22.98
N ALA A 17 -55.00 19.72 -22.74
CA ALA A 17 -56.16 19.29 -23.53
C ALA A 17 -56.08 17.98 -24.33
N VAL A 18 -56.99 17.08 -23.95
CA VAL A 18 -57.50 15.96 -24.74
C VAL A 18 -57.86 16.39 -26.16
N VAL A 19 -57.21 15.78 -27.17
CA VAL A 19 -57.62 15.84 -28.57
C VAL A 19 -57.89 14.42 -29.07
N SER A 20 -59.10 14.23 -29.58
CA SER A 20 -59.78 12.96 -29.85
C SER A 20 -59.57 12.47 -31.28
N ASP A 21 -58.35 12.14 -31.70
CA ASP A 21 -58.18 11.38 -32.95
C ASP A 21 -56.86 10.62 -33.06
N TRP A 22 -56.89 9.34 -32.70
CA TRP A 22 -55.72 8.45 -32.73
C TRP A 22 -55.24 8.13 -34.17
N ARG A 23 -56.09 8.32 -35.19
CA ARG A 23 -55.73 8.08 -36.59
C ARG A 23 -54.90 9.22 -37.19
N THR A 24 -55.08 10.43 -36.69
CA THR A 24 -54.24 11.59 -37.02
C THR A 24 -52.89 11.51 -36.29
N MET A 25 -52.86 10.92 -35.08
CA MET A 25 -51.64 10.66 -34.32
C MET A 25 -50.70 9.66 -35.02
N LEU A 26 -51.23 8.58 -35.61
CA LEU A 26 -50.42 7.59 -36.33
C LEU A 26 -49.82 8.11 -37.65
N ARG A 27 -50.45 9.10 -38.29
CA ARG A 27 -49.89 9.76 -39.49
C ARG A 27 -48.82 10.79 -39.15
N ALA A 28 -48.88 11.42 -37.98
CA ALA A 28 -47.78 12.24 -37.46
C ALA A 28 -46.60 11.38 -36.97
N ILE A 29 -46.87 10.19 -36.42
CA ILE A 29 -45.85 9.24 -35.97
C ILE A 29 -45.17 8.53 -37.17
N GLY A 30 -45.89 8.27 -38.27
CA GLY A 30 -45.33 7.60 -39.45
C GLY A 30 -44.44 8.47 -40.37
N GLY A 31 -44.45 9.80 -40.20
CA GLY A 31 -43.71 10.73 -41.06
C GLY A 31 -42.56 11.49 -40.39
N VAL A 32 -42.44 11.41 -39.06
CA VAL A 32 -41.41 12.13 -38.26
C VAL A 32 -40.69 11.17 -37.29
N PHE A 33 -40.70 9.87 -37.57
CA PHE A 33 -39.86 8.87 -36.89
C PHE A 33 -38.59 8.53 -37.70
N LEU A 34 -38.15 9.46 -38.54
CA LEU A 34 -36.79 9.46 -39.06
C LEU A 34 -36.12 10.73 -38.58
N VAL A 35 -35.00 10.51 -37.89
CA VAL A 35 -33.99 11.51 -37.51
C VAL A 35 -34.35 12.37 -36.30
N LEU A 36 -34.29 11.76 -35.11
CA LEU A 36 -33.59 12.31 -33.94
C LEU A 36 -33.67 11.29 -32.79
N TRP A 37 -33.26 10.05 -33.08
CA TRP A 37 -32.49 9.34 -32.06
C TRP A 37 -31.29 10.26 -31.80
N PRO A 38 -30.94 10.63 -30.55
CA PRO A 38 -29.60 11.14 -30.35
C PRO A 38 -28.71 9.98 -30.76
N LEU A 39 -28.18 10.04 -32.00
CA LEU A 39 -26.93 9.39 -32.33
C LEU A 39 -26.06 9.72 -31.13
N CYS A 40 -25.68 8.71 -30.37
CA CYS A 40 -24.55 8.84 -29.48
C CYS A 40 -23.45 9.44 -30.34
N LEU A 41 -23.23 10.74 -30.19
CA LEU A 41 -22.01 11.42 -30.56
C LEU A 41 -20.97 10.75 -29.65
N ALA A 42 -20.45 9.62 -30.10
CA ALA A 42 -19.27 9.04 -29.51
C ALA A 42 -18.19 10.10 -29.70
N ASP A 43 -17.72 10.69 -28.61
CA ASP A 43 -16.56 11.58 -28.65
C ASP A 43 -15.40 10.81 -29.26
N GLU A 44 -15.03 11.17 -30.49
CA GLU A 44 -13.95 10.54 -31.21
C GLU A 44 -12.63 11.11 -30.66
N ALA A 45 -11.97 10.32 -29.80
CA ALA A 45 -10.67 10.67 -29.26
C ALA A 45 -9.56 10.01 -30.07
N ILE A 46 -8.66 10.82 -30.63
CA ILE A 46 -7.47 10.33 -31.34
C ILE A 46 -6.29 10.28 -30.37
N TYR A 47 -5.73 9.09 -30.18
CA TYR A 47 -4.55 8.87 -29.33
C TYR A 47 -3.30 8.61 -30.18
N ALA A 48 -2.24 9.40 -29.95
CA ALA A 48 -0.94 9.17 -30.55
C ALA A 48 -0.05 8.37 -29.59
N ILE A 49 0.23 7.11 -29.92
CA ILE A 49 1.11 6.25 -29.14
C ILE A 49 2.54 6.41 -29.65
N ASN A 50 3.46 6.88 -28.79
CA ASN A 50 4.88 7.00 -29.13
C ASN A 50 5.68 5.80 -28.58
N GLY A 51 6.04 4.87 -29.47
CA GLY A 51 6.85 3.69 -29.12
C GLY A 51 8.37 3.88 -29.20
N LYS A 52 8.89 5.09 -29.48
CA LYS A 52 10.33 5.29 -29.76
C LYS A 52 11.23 5.15 -28.53
N LYS A 53 10.70 5.44 -27.34
CA LYS A 53 11.45 5.35 -26.08
C LYS A 53 10.51 5.08 -24.92
N GLY A 54 10.80 4.06 -24.12
CA GLY A 54 10.10 3.84 -22.85
C GLY A 54 10.39 4.99 -21.87
N ALA A 55 9.35 5.53 -21.23
CA ALA A 55 9.51 6.58 -20.23
C ALA A 55 10.28 6.06 -19.00
N HIS A 56 9.85 4.90 -18.48
CA HIS A 56 10.43 4.25 -17.32
C HIS A 56 10.40 2.73 -17.47
N ARG A 57 11.39 2.04 -16.89
CA ARG A 57 11.35 0.59 -16.63
C ARG A 57 10.90 0.42 -15.18
N VAL A 58 9.82 -0.32 -14.98
CA VAL A 58 9.30 -0.66 -13.65
C VAL A 58 9.77 -2.06 -13.26
N SER A 59 9.76 -2.37 -11.97
CA SER A 59 10.05 -3.73 -11.46
C SER A 59 8.93 -4.68 -11.88
N ASP A 60 9.25 -5.96 -12.00
CA ASP A 60 8.23 -7.01 -12.20
C ASP A 60 7.27 -7.11 -11.01
N LYS A 61 7.70 -6.62 -9.83
CA LYS A 61 6.90 -6.49 -8.60
C LYS A 61 6.18 -5.14 -8.48
N PHE A 62 6.02 -4.41 -9.59
CA PHE A 62 5.46 -3.05 -9.57
C PHE A 62 4.07 -2.99 -8.92
N LEU A 63 3.19 -3.95 -9.23
CA LEU A 63 1.90 -4.06 -8.58
C LEU A 63 2.07 -4.82 -7.25
N SER A 64 2.23 -4.07 -6.16
CA SER A 64 2.42 -4.58 -4.81
C SER A 64 1.27 -4.17 -3.90
N LEU A 65 1.19 -4.78 -2.72
CA LEU A 65 0.11 -4.53 -1.75
C LEU A 65 0.66 -4.25 -0.35
N SER A 66 -0.14 -3.56 0.46
CA SER A 66 0.17 -3.24 1.85
C SER A 66 -0.94 -3.75 2.76
N ILE A 67 -0.56 -4.32 3.90
CA ILE A 67 -1.46 -4.86 4.93
C ILE A 67 -1.03 -4.29 6.26
N ASP A 68 -1.98 -3.74 7.01
CA ASP A 68 -1.74 -3.31 8.38
C ASP A 68 -1.57 -4.55 9.30
N PRO A 69 -0.54 -4.61 10.16
CA PRO A 69 -0.27 -5.78 11.01
C PRO A 69 -1.44 -6.22 11.87
N ALA A 70 -2.25 -5.30 12.40
CA ALA A 70 -3.44 -5.65 13.19
C ALA A 70 -4.42 -6.48 12.36
N VAL A 71 -4.65 -6.13 11.10
CA VAL A 71 -5.56 -6.87 10.21
C VAL A 71 -5.01 -8.27 9.94
N LEU A 72 -3.72 -8.38 9.65
CA LEU A 72 -3.07 -9.66 9.38
C LEU A 72 -3.15 -10.60 10.58
N LEU A 73 -2.88 -10.08 11.78
CA LEU A 73 -2.69 -10.89 12.99
C LEU A 73 -3.99 -11.12 13.78
N THR A 74 -5.03 -10.32 13.54
CA THR A 74 -6.33 -10.45 14.25
C THR A 74 -7.50 -10.86 13.37
N GLY A 75 -7.40 -10.71 12.03
CA GLY A 75 -8.57 -10.86 11.15
C GLY A 75 -8.34 -11.63 9.85
N LEU A 76 -7.09 -11.80 9.39
CA LEU A 76 -6.85 -12.47 8.11
C LEU A 76 -6.73 -13.98 8.29
N ASN A 77 -7.71 -14.72 7.76
CA ASN A 77 -7.59 -16.17 7.65
C ASN A 77 -6.64 -16.51 6.48
N LEU A 78 -5.45 -17.03 6.80
CA LEU A 78 -4.45 -17.54 5.83
C LEU A 78 -4.87 -18.89 5.21
N SER A 79 -6.12 -18.94 4.72
CA SER A 79 -6.74 -20.08 4.05
C SER A 79 -6.16 -20.36 2.65
N ASP A 80 -6.50 -21.52 2.09
CA ASP A 80 -6.15 -21.87 0.70
C ASP A 80 -6.71 -20.86 -0.32
N THR A 81 -7.90 -20.32 -0.07
CA THR A 81 -8.51 -19.33 -0.97
C THR A 81 -7.70 -18.03 -1.02
N THR A 82 -7.28 -17.52 0.14
CA THR A 82 -6.46 -16.30 0.21
C THR A 82 -5.07 -16.55 -0.37
N LEU A 83 -4.51 -17.75 -0.16
CA LEU A 83 -3.25 -18.15 -0.80
C LEU A 83 -3.36 -18.16 -2.34
N GLN A 84 -4.44 -18.71 -2.89
CA GLN A 84 -4.64 -18.72 -4.35
C GLN A 84 -4.78 -17.32 -4.93
N LEU A 85 -5.46 -16.40 -4.23
CA LEU A 85 -5.55 -15.00 -4.63
C LEU A 85 -4.17 -14.32 -4.58
N ALA A 86 -3.42 -14.55 -3.51
CA ALA A 86 -2.08 -14.01 -3.33
C ALA A 86 -1.11 -14.47 -4.44
N LYS A 87 -1.18 -15.75 -4.83
CA LYS A 87 -0.41 -16.31 -5.96
C LYS A 87 -0.70 -15.60 -7.29
N ARG A 88 -1.91 -15.06 -7.51
CA ARG A 88 -2.24 -14.30 -8.73
C ARG A 88 -1.59 -12.93 -8.80
N LEU A 89 -1.13 -12.42 -7.66
CA LEU A 89 -0.39 -11.15 -7.57
C LEU A 89 1.12 -11.38 -7.70
N SER A 90 1.58 -12.63 -7.67
CA SER A 90 2.99 -12.94 -7.82
C SER A 90 3.49 -12.63 -9.24
N PRO A 91 4.72 -12.09 -9.38
CA PRO A 91 5.62 -11.64 -8.32
C PRO A 91 5.20 -10.26 -7.79
N ALA A 92 5.18 -10.08 -6.47
CA ALA A 92 4.88 -8.79 -5.85
C ALA A 92 5.55 -8.64 -4.48
N TYR A 93 5.70 -7.39 -4.04
CA TYR A 93 5.97 -7.09 -2.63
C TYR A 93 4.68 -7.12 -1.82
N VAL A 94 4.81 -7.56 -0.58
CA VAL A 94 3.76 -7.42 0.44
C VAL A 94 4.33 -6.64 1.61
N ARG A 95 3.89 -5.40 1.75
CA ARG A 95 4.28 -4.55 2.87
C ARG A 95 3.40 -4.84 4.07
N ILE A 96 3.99 -5.33 5.15
CA ILE A 96 3.32 -5.58 6.43
C ILE A 96 3.72 -4.44 7.36
N ALA A 97 3.10 -3.29 7.13
CA ALA A 97 3.28 -2.08 7.89
C ALA A 97 2.02 -1.21 7.79
N GLY A 98 1.71 -0.50 8.87
CA GLY A 98 0.52 0.33 8.98
C GLY A 98 0.50 1.12 10.28
N PRO A 99 -0.51 1.96 10.54
CA PRO A 99 -0.64 2.70 11.80
C PRO A 99 -0.52 1.84 13.07
N SER A 100 -0.78 0.52 12.96
CA SER A 100 -0.64 -0.43 14.07
C SER A 100 0.77 -0.99 14.27
N THR A 101 1.72 -0.75 13.36
CA THR A 101 3.11 -1.23 13.49
C THR A 101 3.76 -0.86 14.83
N ARG A 102 3.42 0.30 15.38
CA ARG A 102 3.90 0.77 16.70
C ARG A 102 3.44 -0.07 17.90
N PHE A 103 2.46 -0.93 17.71
CA PHE A 103 1.91 -1.81 18.76
C PHE A 103 2.34 -3.26 18.56
N VAL A 104 3.04 -3.57 17.46
CA VAL A 104 3.52 -4.92 17.21
C VAL A 104 4.70 -5.20 18.14
N ARG A 105 4.63 -6.32 18.87
CA ARG A 105 5.75 -6.85 19.65
C ARG A 105 5.91 -8.33 19.39
N TYR A 106 7.14 -8.77 19.20
CA TYR A 106 7.45 -10.18 19.12
C TYR A 106 7.68 -10.73 20.54
N GLN A 107 7.18 -11.92 20.80
CA GLN A 107 7.28 -12.56 22.10
C GLN A 107 7.56 -14.06 21.95
N ASP A 108 8.67 -14.53 22.52
CA ASP A 108 9.11 -15.93 22.41
C ASP A 108 8.22 -16.92 23.19
N SER A 109 7.45 -16.44 24.17
CA SER A 109 6.58 -17.26 25.02
C SER A 109 5.27 -16.57 25.34
N ASP A 110 4.16 -17.31 25.37
CA ASP A 110 2.81 -16.80 25.68
C ASP A 110 2.62 -16.27 27.12
N SER A 111 3.70 -16.17 27.90
CA SER A 111 3.65 -15.99 29.36
C SER A 111 3.90 -14.57 29.87
N GLU A 112 4.32 -13.60 29.06
CA GLU A 112 4.38 -12.22 29.57
C GLU A 112 3.05 -11.49 29.33
N GLU A 113 2.66 -10.69 30.31
CA GLU A 113 1.41 -9.94 30.31
C GLU A 113 1.33 -9.05 29.07
N LYS A 114 0.29 -9.25 28.26
CA LYS A 114 -0.02 -8.34 27.16
C LYS A 114 -0.25 -6.95 27.74
N GLY A 115 0.55 -5.98 27.33
CA GLY A 115 0.20 -4.58 27.51
C GLY A 115 -1.13 -4.31 26.80
N ASP A 116 -1.99 -3.52 27.44
CA ASP A 116 -3.28 -3.15 26.87
C ASP A 116 -3.08 -2.46 25.51
N GLY A 117 -3.54 -3.10 24.43
CA GLY A 117 -3.41 -2.62 23.05
C GLY A 117 -2.23 -3.17 22.23
N ASP A 118 -1.38 -4.04 22.80
CA ASP A 118 -0.27 -4.64 22.04
C ASP A 118 -0.72 -5.78 21.12
N ILE A 119 -0.12 -5.84 19.94
CA ILE A 119 -0.30 -6.90 18.95
C ILE A 119 0.89 -7.85 19.08
N VAL A 120 0.68 -8.95 19.79
CA VAL A 120 1.71 -9.96 20.05
C VAL A 120 1.88 -10.88 18.84
N VAL A 121 3.12 -11.03 18.39
CA VAL A 121 3.55 -11.99 17.37
C VAL A 121 4.33 -13.10 18.05
N THR A 122 3.81 -14.33 18.01
CA THR A 122 4.49 -15.51 18.56
C THR A 122 5.34 -16.20 17.48
N PRO A 123 6.30 -17.06 17.85
CA PRO A 123 7.10 -17.84 16.90
C PRO A 123 6.23 -18.62 15.89
N THR A 124 5.13 -19.23 16.35
CA THR A 124 4.21 -20.00 15.50
C THR A 124 3.50 -19.10 14.48
N MET A 125 3.04 -17.91 14.91
CA MET A 125 2.42 -16.94 14.01
C MET A 125 3.43 -16.44 12.98
N TRP A 126 4.64 -16.11 13.42
CA TRP A 126 5.72 -15.65 12.56
C TRP A 126 6.09 -16.69 11.49
N PHE A 127 6.23 -17.96 11.90
CA PHE A 127 6.46 -19.07 10.97
C PHE A 127 5.32 -19.20 9.95
N GLY A 128 4.06 -19.25 10.41
CA GLY A 128 2.90 -19.41 9.52
C GLY A 128 2.75 -18.29 8.49
N VAL A 129 3.00 -17.05 8.89
CA VAL A 129 2.98 -15.89 7.98
C VAL A 129 4.08 -16.01 6.91
N ASN A 130 5.30 -16.34 7.31
CA ASN A 130 6.42 -16.45 6.37
C ASN A 130 6.26 -17.62 5.40
N GLU A 131 5.78 -18.78 5.87
CA GLU A 131 5.47 -19.92 5.01
C GLU A 131 4.39 -19.57 3.98
N TRP A 132 3.33 -18.87 4.40
CA TRP A 132 2.27 -18.46 3.50
C TRP A 132 2.77 -17.47 2.42
N LEU A 133 3.62 -16.50 2.81
CA LEU A 133 4.22 -15.54 1.88
C LEU A 133 5.17 -16.24 0.88
N ALA A 134 5.99 -17.16 1.35
CA ALA A 134 6.88 -17.97 0.53
C ALA A 134 6.08 -18.83 -0.46
N ALA A 135 5.02 -19.50 0.01
CA ALA A 135 4.13 -20.29 -0.82
C ALA A 135 3.42 -19.45 -1.88
N ALA A 136 3.15 -18.17 -1.61
CA ALA A 136 2.57 -17.23 -2.56
C ALA A 136 3.59 -16.62 -3.55
N ASN A 137 4.89 -16.88 -3.37
CA ASN A 137 5.98 -16.22 -4.09
C ASN A 137 5.87 -14.68 -4.01
N LEU A 138 5.71 -14.18 -2.78
CA LEU A 138 5.64 -12.77 -2.45
C LEU A 138 6.86 -12.38 -1.62
N THR A 139 7.44 -11.21 -1.90
CA THR A 139 8.59 -10.69 -1.15
C THR A 139 8.09 -9.78 -0.03
N PRO A 140 8.21 -10.16 1.26
CA PRO A 140 7.70 -9.34 2.34
C PRO A 140 8.59 -8.13 2.63
N VAL A 141 7.93 -7.04 3.04
CA VAL A 141 8.55 -5.87 3.64
C VAL A 141 7.93 -5.70 5.03
N PHE A 142 8.67 -6.03 6.08
CA PHE A 142 8.17 -6.01 7.46
C PHE A 142 8.48 -4.69 8.15
N GLY A 143 7.45 -4.05 8.71
CA GLY A 143 7.61 -2.90 9.59
C GLY A 143 7.96 -3.32 11.01
N ILE A 144 9.06 -2.79 11.54
CA ILE A 144 9.48 -2.94 12.93
C ILE A 144 8.89 -1.78 13.75
N ASN A 145 8.51 -2.07 14.99
CA ASN A 145 8.04 -1.04 15.93
C ASN A 145 9.16 -0.04 16.24
N ASP A 146 8.88 1.25 16.01
CA ASP A 146 9.82 2.34 16.23
C ASP A 146 9.40 3.31 17.35
N ALA A 147 8.34 2.97 18.09
CA ALA A 147 7.76 3.80 19.13
C ALA A 147 8.51 3.73 20.46
N ASP A 148 9.17 2.60 20.76
CA ASP A 148 10.05 2.54 21.91
C ASP A 148 11.37 3.28 21.60
N THR A 149 11.71 4.25 22.46
CA THR A 149 12.82 5.17 22.23
C THR A 149 13.62 5.39 23.50
N THR A 150 14.93 5.47 23.33
CA THR A 150 15.88 5.93 24.33
C THR A 150 16.21 7.42 24.11
N ARG A 151 17.06 7.98 24.97
CA ARG A 151 17.62 9.33 24.76
C ARG A 151 18.37 9.46 23.43
N GLU A 152 18.91 8.36 22.90
CA GLU A 152 19.76 8.35 21.71
C GLU A 152 19.00 8.05 20.41
N GLY A 153 17.70 7.75 20.47
CA GLY A 153 16.95 7.33 19.28
C GLY A 153 16.08 6.11 19.55
N TRP A 154 15.74 5.39 18.49
CA TRP A 154 15.02 4.12 18.54
C TRP A 154 15.73 3.08 19.42
N ASN A 155 14.96 2.33 20.23
CA ASN A 155 15.45 1.21 21.02
C ASN A 155 15.31 -0.11 20.24
N PRO A 156 16.42 -0.79 19.89
CA PRO A 156 16.34 -2.01 19.09
C PRO A 156 16.02 -3.28 19.87
N GLN A 157 16.02 -3.24 21.22
CA GLN A 157 15.92 -4.45 22.05
C GLN A 157 14.71 -5.32 21.70
N ASP A 158 13.53 -4.71 21.57
CA ASP A 158 12.29 -5.42 21.23
C ASP A 158 12.29 -6.05 19.82
N ALA A 159 13.15 -5.55 18.93
CA ALA A 159 13.29 -6.09 17.57
C ALA A 159 14.30 -7.24 17.50
N MET A 160 15.24 -7.36 18.45
CA MET A 160 16.31 -8.36 18.39
C MET A 160 15.77 -9.78 18.36
N ALA A 161 14.81 -10.11 19.22
CA ALA A 161 14.21 -11.44 19.25
C ALA A 161 13.50 -11.80 17.92
N LEU A 162 12.84 -10.82 17.29
CA LEU A 162 12.22 -10.98 15.98
C LEU A 162 13.26 -11.23 14.87
N LEU A 163 14.37 -10.49 14.88
CA LEU A 163 15.46 -10.67 13.92
C LEU A 163 16.10 -12.05 14.11
N ASP A 164 16.40 -12.45 15.34
CA ASP A 164 17.01 -13.76 15.65
C ASP A 164 16.14 -14.93 15.19
N ILE A 165 14.82 -14.89 15.41
CA ILE A 165 13.93 -15.95 14.91
C ILE A 165 13.82 -15.92 13.38
N SER A 166 13.85 -14.75 12.77
CA SER A 166 13.82 -14.60 11.30
C SER A 166 15.08 -15.18 10.66
N ASP A 167 16.23 -14.98 11.30
CA ASP A 167 17.50 -15.56 10.88
C ASP A 167 17.46 -17.09 10.94
N LYS A 168 17.03 -17.64 12.08
CA LYS A 168 16.86 -19.08 12.31
C LYS A 168 15.91 -19.74 11.30
N LEU A 169 14.83 -19.05 10.91
CA LEU A 169 13.87 -19.52 9.93
C LEU A 169 14.30 -19.24 8.47
N ASN A 170 15.46 -18.61 8.27
CA ASN A 170 15.97 -18.23 6.96
C ASN A 170 14.96 -17.42 6.13
N VAL A 171 14.28 -16.48 6.78
CA VAL A 171 13.32 -15.58 6.12
C VAL A 171 14.06 -14.64 5.18
N SER A 172 13.62 -14.54 3.93
CA SER A 172 14.09 -13.52 2.97
C SER A 172 13.08 -12.37 2.92
N CYS A 173 13.47 -11.18 3.38
CA CYS A 173 12.56 -10.05 3.54
C CYS A 173 13.30 -8.70 3.53
N TYR A 174 12.56 -7.62 3.32
CA TYR A 174 13.07 -6.28 3.59
C TYR A 174 12.50 -5.77 4.91
N TRP A 175 13.28 -4.93 5.59
CA TRP A 175 12.96 -4.36 6.89
C TRP A 175 12.70 -2.87 6.76
N GLN A 176 11.60 -2.41 7.36
CA GLN A 176 11.22 -1.02 7.44
C GLN A 176 11.15 -0.63 8.92
N LEU A 177 11.58 0.59 9.27
CA LEU A 177 11.50 1.07 10.65
C LEU A 177 10.31 1.99 10.87
N GLY A 178 9.31 1.53 11.62
CA GLY A 178 8.04 2.23 11.81
C GLY A 178 7.15 2.17 10.57
N TYR A 179 6.03 2.88 10.59
CA TYR A 179 5.10 2.99 9.45
C TYR A 179 5.25 4.33 8.71
N ASP A 180 5.21 5.42 9.47
CA ASP A 180 5.42 6.79 9.02
C ASP A 180 6.40 7.43 9.99
N CYS A 181 7.15 8.42 9.52
CA CYS A 181 8.19 9.06 10.32
C CYS A 181 7.69 10.29 11.10
N SER A 182 6.39 10.62 11.04
CA SER A 182 5.81 11.85 11.62
C SER A 182 6.04 12.06 13.12
N ASN A 183 6.45 11.01 13.84
CA ASN A 183 6.84 11.03 15.24
C ASN A 183 8.28 11.57 15.48
N LYS A 184 9.06 11.79 14.42
CA LYS A 184 10.50 12.07 14.48
C LYS A 184 10.92 13.20 13.54
N SER A 185 12.05 13.84 13.84
CA SER A 185 12.73 14.71 12.88
C SER A 185 13.42 13.87 11.80
N GLU A 186 13.66 14.47 10.63
CA GLU A 186 14.40 13.83 9.54
C GLU A 186 15.77 13.29 10.00
N SER A 187 16.56 14.10 10.71
CA SER A 187 17.88 13.71 11.23
C SER A 187 17.80 12.50 12.17
N ARG A 188 16.76 12.43 13.02
CA ARG A 188 16.55 11.33 13.95
C ARG A 188 16.12 10.07 13.20
N TYR A 189 15.27 10.21 12.20
CA TYR A 189 14.85 9.10 11.35
C TYR A 189 16.04 8.49 10.58
N VAL A 190 16.91 9.31 10.00
CA VAL A 190 18.14 8.85 9.34
C VAL A 190 19.06 8.09 10.31
N SER A 191 19.31 8.67 11.48
CA SER A 191 20.15 8.02 12.50
C SER A 191 19.56 6.69 12.98
N ASP A 192 18.23 6.60 13.11
CA ASP A 192 17.54 5.37 13.50
C ASP A 192 17.66 4.29 12.40
N LEU A 193 17.59 4.68 11.11
CA LEU A 193 17.81 3.76 9.98
C LEU A 193 19.25 3.26 9.89
N GLU A 194 20.24 4.11 10.11
CA GLU A 194 21.66 3.70 10.17
C GLU A 194 21.89 2.71 11.32
N ARG A 195 21.25 2.94 12.47
CA ARG A 195 21.26 2.01 13.59
C ARG A 195 20.65 0.65 13.21
N LEU A 196 19.50 0.63 12.52
CA LEU A 196 18.91 -0.61 12.02
C LEU A 196 19.85 -1.32 11.04
N GLN A 197 20.44 -0.61 10.08
CA GLN A 197 21.39 -1.18 9.13
C GLN A 197 22.57 -1.84 9.85
N HIS A 198 23.16 -1.16 10.83
CA HIS A 198 24.25 -1.72 11.63
C HIS A 198 23.87 -3.00 12.40
N ILE A 199 22.62 -3.10 12.85
CA ILE A 199 22.12 -4.32 13.49
C ILE A 199 21.99 -5.45 12.45
N LEU A 200 21.44 -5.16 11.27
CA LEU A 200 21.29 -6.15 10.20
C LEU A 200 22.66 -6.63 9.67
N ASP A 201 23.68 -5.77 9.67
CA ASP A 201 25.05 -6.14 9.29
C ASP A 201 25.66 -7.23 10.20
N ALA A 202 25.13 -7.40 11.42
CA ALA A 202 25.52 -8.47 12.34
C ALA A 202 25.02 -9.86 11.90
N PHE A 203 24.17 -9.95 10.88
CA PHE A 203 23.67 -11.18 10.28
C PHE A 203 24.31 -11.40 8.89
N PRO A 204 25.58 -11.84 8.83
CA PRO A 204 26.38 -11.82 7.59
C PRO A 204 25.79 -12.71 6.48
N ASP A 205 25.14 -13.81 6.83
CA ASP A 205 24.53 -14.75 5.89
C ASP A 205 23.24 -14.19 5.25
N LYS A 206 22.77 -13.04 5.73
CA LYS A 206 21.53 -12.37 5.25
C LYS A 206 21.79 -11.16 4.38
N LYS A 207 23.03 -10.77 4.10
CA LYS A 207 23.35 -9.53 3.34
C LYS A 207 22.64 -9.40 2.00
N ASP A 208 22.41 -10.52 1.31
CA ASP A 208 21.72 -10.52 0.02
C ASP A 208 20.19 -10.60 0.14
N GLN A 209 19.69 -11.06 1.30
CA GLN A 209 18.28 -11.34 1.54
C GLN A 209 17.59 -10.24 2.35
N TRP A 210 18.31 -9.59 3.26
CA TRP A 210 17.83 -8.55 4.15
C TRP A 210 18.30 -7.19 3.69
N ARG A 211 17.36 -6.27 3.52
CA ARG A 211 17.64 -4.89 3.14
C ARG A 211 16.78 -3.94 3.94
N VAL A 212 17.32 -2.77 4.26
CA VAL A 212 16.55 -1.69 4.87
C VAL A 212 15.81 -0.92 3.78
N VAL A 213 14.53 -0.65 4.00
CA VAL A 213 13.72 0.25 3.17
C VAL A 213 13.23 1.45 3.99
N GLY A 214 13.03 2.56 3.30
CA GLY A 214 12.41 3.74 3.89
C GLY A 214 10.91 3.53 4.18
N SER A 215 10.46 4.12 5.28
CA SER A 215 9.07 4.20 5.73
C SER A 215 8.34 5.31 4.99
N ASP A 216 7.03 5.43 5.22
CA ASP A 216 6.29 6.54 4.62
C ASP A 216 6.82 7.86 5.19
N ALA A 217 7.12 8.80 4.29
CA ALA A 217 7.70 10.09 4.65
C ALA A 217 6.75 11.24 4.41
N SER A 218 5.45 10.96 4.50
CA SER A 218 4.38 11.89 4.14
C SER A 218 4.48 13.24 4.89
N ARG A 219 5.15 13.26 6.05
CA ARG A 219 5.30 14.44 6.90
C ARG A 219 6.73 14.83 7.29
N CYS A 220 7.74 13.99 7.06
CA CYS A 220 9.12 14.35 7.45
C CYS A 220 9.92 15.09 6.40
N ALA A 221 9.42 15.26 5.18
CA ALA A 221 10.23 15.97 4.21
C ALA A 221 9.45 16.70 3.11
N LEU A 222 9.89 17.93 2.88
CA LEU A 222 9.83 18.58 1.57
C LEU A 222 10.87 17.98 0.59
N ASP A 223 11.82 17.13 1.05
CA ASP A 223 12.94 16.62 0.24
C ASP A 223 13.42 15.18 0.58
N PHE A 224 12.50 14.25 0.95
CA PHE A 224 12.83 12.89 1.45
C PHE A 224 13.70 12.09 0.47
N ARG A 225 13.52 12.34 -0.83
CA ARG A 225 14.29 11.68 -1.88
C ARG A 225 15.78 11.96 -1.75
N ARG A 226 16.20 13.20 -1.47
CA ARG A 226 17.63 13.52 -1.29
C ARG A 226 18.22 12.84 -0.06
N THR A 227 17.46 12.78 1.02
CA THR A 227 17.90 12.19 2.27
C THR A 227 18.12 10.68 2.14
N VAL A 228 17.21 9.98 1.47
CA VAL A 228 17.36 8.54 1.20
C VAL A 228 18.42 8.27 0.12
N GLU A 229 18.61 9.17 -0.85
CA GLU A 229 19.71 9.06 -1.84
C GLU A 229 21.11 9.11 -1.20
N HIS A 230 21.26 9.74 -0.02
CA HIS A 230 22.51 9.74 0.76
C HIS A 230 22.72 8.48 1.61
N LEU A 231 21.72 7.61 1.71
CA LEU A 231 21.82 6.30 2.35
C LEU A 231 21.91 5.24 1.24
N PRO A 232 23.10 4.97 0.67
CA PRO A 232 23.25 4.11 -0.51
C PRO A 232 22.73 2.67 -0.32
N GLN A 233 22.52 2.26 0.94
CA GLN A 233 22.04 0.94 1.34
C GLN A 233 20.53 0.90 1.62
N VAL A 234 19.89 2.05 1.85
CA VAL A 234 18.45 2.11 2.09
C VAL A 234 17.76 2.18 0.74
N LEU A 235 17.05 1.11 0.39
CA LEU A 235 16.22 1.11 -0.79
C LEU A 235 15.05 2.07 -0.56
N ALA A 236 14.90 3.07 -1.44
CA ALA A 236 13.64 3.76 -1.53
C ALA A 236 12.56 2.70 -1.84
N ALA A 237 11.43 2.74 -1.11
CA ALA A 237 10.33 1.76 -1.25
C ALA A 237 9.81 1.58 -2.70
N ALA A 238 10.25 2.43 -3.63
CA ALA A 238 9.83 2.44 -5.02
C ALA A 238 10.94 2.16 -6.08
N VAL A 239 12.22 1.88 -5.77
CA VAL A 239 13.24 1.88 -6.86
C VAL A 239 14.35 0.81 -6.79
N LYS A 240 14.43 0.08 -7.93
CA LYS A 240 15.53 -0.68 -8.57
C LYS A 240 16.02 -1.96 -7.92
N GLU A 241 15.33 -3.06 -8.25
CA GLU A 241 16.04 -4.29 -8.62
C GLU A 241 16.67 -4.12 -10.03
N PRO A 242 17.84 -4.74 -10.32
CA PRO A 242 18.56 -4.60 -11.59
C PRO A 242 17.77 -5.00 -12.87
#